data_AF-A0A0X3P2E2-F1
#
_entry.id   AF-A0A0X3P2E2-F1
#
_cell.length_a   1.000
_cell.length_b   1.000
_cell.length_c   1.000
_cell.angle_alpha   90.00
_cell.angle_beta   90.00
_cell.angle_gamma   90.00
#
_symmetry.space_group_name_H-M   'P 1'
#
loop_
_entity.id
_entity.type
_entity.pdbx_description
1 polymer ?
#
loop_
_entity_poly.entity_id
_entity_poly.type
_entity_poly.pdbx_seq_one_letter_code
_entity_poly.pdbx_strand_id
1 'polypeptide(L)'
;DSGFGVFSAEDIQAQECVLRISMEHILSAQSVIAYFPPTLRADPLLRGMENIALSLSLLHELSLGEKSMWCDYLCKQFTCLLFKLHCCLDSLPTSYTTVMYLSAEHMELLSGFPIAGRIPCPNKQLW
;
A
#
# COMPACT_ATOMS: atom_id res chain seq x y z
N ASP A 1 -16.89 1.87 9.65
CA ASP A 1 -16.25 0.59 9.34
C ASP A 1 -14.76 0.73 9.12
N SER A 2 -13.97 -0.02 9.87
CA SER A 2 -12.51 -0.01 9.88
C SER A 2 -11.88 -0.91 8.80
N GLY A 3 -12.68 -1.52 7.94
CA GLY A 3 -12.21 -2.46 6.91
C GLY A 3 -11.81 -3.83 7.48
N PHE A 4 -10.99 -4.57 6.72
CA PHE A 4 -10.43 -5.86 7.15
C PHE A 4 -9.42 -5.70 8.28
N GLY A 5 -9.40 -6.67 9.21
CA GLY A 5 -8.51 -6.66 10.35
C GLY A 5 -8.33 -8.06 10.95
N VAL A 6 -7.48 -8.15 11.97
CA VAL A 6 -7.19 -9.39 12.70
C VAL A 6 -8.02 -9.41 13.98
N PHE A 7 -8.65 -10.55 14.27
CA PHE A 7 -9.37 -10.81 15.50
C PHE A 7 -8.65 -11.90 16.30
N SER A 8 -8.52 -11.70 17.62
CA SER A 8 -7.93 -12.73 18.48
C SER A 8 -8.97 -13.78 18.84
N ALA A 9 -8.66 -15.05 18.57
CA ALA A 9 -9.49 -16.15 19.03
C ALA A 9 -9.38 -16.40 20.55
N GLU A 10 -8.35 -15.84 21.18
CA GLU A 10 -7.99 -16.08 22.59
C GLU A 10 -7.69 -14.76 23.32
N ASP A 11 -7.67 -14.82 24.66
CA ASP A 11 -7.32 -13.66 25.48
C ASP A 11 -5.82 -13.37 25.38
N ILE A 12 -5.47 -12.17 24.91
CA ILE A 12 -4.08 -11.70 24.81
C ILE A 12 -3.71 -10.93 26.07
N GLN A 13 -2.61 -11.31 26.72
CA GLN A 13 -2.11 -10.59 27.89
C GLN A 13 -1.34 -9.31 27.49
N ALA A 14 -1.30 -8.34 28.39
CA ALA A 14 -0.50 -7.14 28.18
C ALA A 14 0.99 -7.52 28.04
N GLN A 15 1.67 -6.94 27.03
CA GLN A 15 3.09 -7.17 26.69
C GLN A 15 3.40 -8.56 26.09
N GLU A 16 2.38 -9.36 25.78
CA GLU A 16 2.57 -10.62 25.07
C GLU A 16 3.00 -10.38 23.61
N CYS A 17 4.02 -11.10 23.15
CA CYS A 17 4.46 -11.06 21.76
C CYS A 17 3.60 -12.00 20.92
N VAL A 18 2.49 -11.50 20.39
CA VAL A 18 1.49 -12.30 19.66
C VAL A 18 1.75 -12.44 18.15
N LEU A 19 2.58 -11.57 17.57
CA LEU A 19 2.88 -11.59 16.14
C LEU A 19 4.36 -11.35 15.90
N ARG A 20 4.99 -12.24 15.11
CA ARG A 20 6.36 -12.10 14.63
C ARG A 20 6.37 -12.33 13.14
N ILE A 21 7.01 -11.43 12.40
CA ILE A 21 7.13 -11.51 10.95
C ILE A 21 8.62 -11.62 10.62
N SER A 22 8.98 -12.66 9.86
CA SER A 22 10.33 -12.83 9.34
C SER A 22 10.63 -11.75 8.29
N MET A 23 11.86 -11.24 8.27
CA MET A 23 12.29 -10.22 7.32
C MET A 23 12.17 -10.69 5.86
N GLU A 24 12.22 -12.00 5.61
CA GLU A 24 12.06 -12.57 4.26
C GLU A 24 10.66 -12.34 3.67
N HIS A 25 9.65 -12.07 4.51
CA HIS A 25 8.29 -11.76 4.09
C HIS A 25 8.05 -10.26 3.89
N ILE A 26 9.05 -9.42 4.17
CA ILE A 26 8.93 -7.96 4.06
C ILE A 26 9.35 -7.53 2.66
N LEU A 27 8.41 -6.89 1.94
CA LEU A 27 8.74 -6.16 0.72
C LEU A 27 9.48 -4.87 1.09
N SER A 28 10.76 -4.80 0.74
CA SER A 28 11.56 -3.59 0.91
C SER A 28 11.90 -2.97 -0.45
N ALA A 29 12.17 -1.67 -0.47
CA ALA A 29 12.62 -1.01 -1.69
C ALA A 29 13.94 -1.64 -2.20
N GLN A 30 14.87 -1.92 -1.29
CA GLN A 30 16.18 -2.46 -1.64
C GLN A 30 16.12 -3.87 -2.24
N SER A 31 15.19 -4.71 -1.76
CA SER A 31 15.04 -6.09 -2.26
C SER A 31 14.59 -6.14 -3.71
N VAL A 32 13.87 -5.13 -4.20
CA VAL A 32 13.35 -5.11 -5.58
C VAL A 32 14.19 -4.23 -6.52
N ILE A 33 14.68 -3.08 -6.03
CA ILE A 33 15.49 -2.16 -6.84
C ILE A 33 16.71 -2.86 -7.46
N ALA A 34 17.27 -3.89 -6.81
CA ALA A 34 18.36 -4.68 -7.36
C ALA A 34 18.06 -5.26 -8.76
N TYR A 35 16.80 -5.56 -9.06
CA TYR A 35 16.33 -6.08 -10.35
C TYR A 35 16.05 -5.00 -11.39
N PHE A 36 16.05 -3.72 -11.00
CA PHE A 36 15.77 -2.61 -11.92
C PHE A 36 16.95 -2.37 -12.88
N PRO A 37 16.67 -1.84 -14.10
CA PRO A 37 17.71 -1.41 -15.02
C PRO A 37 18.70 -0.44 -14.33
N PRO A 38 20.00 -0.48 -14.68
CA PRO A 38 21.02 0.37 -14.07
C PRO A 38 20.68 1.87 -14.08
N THR A 39 20.01 2.34 -15.14
CA THR A 39 19.55 3.73 -15.27
C THR A 39 18.55 4.10 -14.19
N LEU A 40 17.56 3.25 -13.94
CA LEU A 40 16.54 3.45 -12.91
C LEU A 40 17.14 3.31 -11.50
N ARG A 41 18.07 2.37 -11.29
CA ARG A 41 18.81 2.25 -10.02
C ARG A 41 19.69 3.47 -9.71
N ALA A 42 20.10 4.21 -10.74
CA ALA A 42 20.88 5.43 -10.60
C ALA A 42 20.01 6.68 -10.42
N ASP A 43 18.68 6.54 -10.52
CA ASP A 43 17.75 7.66 -10.43
C ASP A 43 17.87 8.37 -9.06
N PRO A 44 18.12 9.69 -9.02
CA PRO A 44 18.27 10.43 -7.78
C PRO A 44 17.03 10.43 -6.88
N LEU A 45 15.82 10.37 -7.46
CA LEU A 45 14.59 10.29 -6.67
C LEU A 45 14.49 8.93 -5.99
N LEU A 46 14.80 7.85 -6.70
CA LEU A 46 14.76 6.51 -6.08
C LEU A 46 15.83 6.30 -5.02
N ARG A 47 16.98 6.95 -5.17
CA ARG A 47 18.03 6.93 -4.14
C ARG A 47 17.73 7.84 -2.95
N GLY A 48 17.05 8.96 -3.18
CA GLY A 48 16.76 9.97 -2.16
C GLY A 48 15.44 9.77 -1.42
N MET A 49 14.50 8.99 -1.98
CA MET A 49 13.13 8.87 -1.48
C MET A 49 12.69 7.40 -1.39
N GLU A 50 12.92 6.80 -0.23
CA GLU A 50 12.63 5.38 0.02
C GLU A 50 11.15 5.02 -0.17
N ASN A 51 10.23 5.93 0.17
CA ASN A 51 8.79 5.73 -0.04
C ASN A 51 8.41 5.64 -1.53
N ILE A 52 8.99 6.48 -2.39
CA ILE A 52 8.79 6.41 -3.84
C ILE A 52 9.40 5.12 -4.38
N ALA A 53 10.60 4.78 -3.90
CA ALA A 53 11.31 3.59 -4.33
C ALA A 53 10.56 2.30 -3.94
N LEU A 54 9.97 2.26 -2.74
CA LEU A 54 9.07 1.19 -2.29
C LEU A 54 7.78 1.15 -3.13
N SER A 55 7.19 2.30 -3.46
CA SER A 55 5.97 2.37 -4.27
C SER A 55 6.20 1.80 -5.68
N LEU A 56 7.33 2.10 -6.30
CA LEU A 56 7.71 1.53 -7.59
C LEU A 56 8.07 0.04 -7.49
N SER A 57 8.71 -0.36 -6.39
CA SER A 57 8.98 -1.78 -6.10
C SER A 57 7.68 -2.58 -6.00
N LEU A 58 6.68 -2.05 -5.31
CA LEU A 58 5.35 -2.63 -5.19
C LEU A 58 4.67 -2.76 -6.57
N LEU A 59 4.71 -1.71 -7.39
CA LEU A 59 4.15 -1.74 -8.75
C LEU A 59 4.86 -2.77 -9.64
N HIS A 60 6.18 -2.89 -9.52
CA HIS A 60 6.95 -3.90 -10.24
C HIS A 60 6.48 -5.31 -9.86
N GLU A 61 6.41 -5.63 -8.57
CA GLU A 61 5.97 -6.94 -8.09
C GLU A 61 4.52 -7.25 -8.48
N LEU A 62 3.62 -6.27 -8.41
CA LEU A 62 2.25 -6.40 -8.91
C LEU A 62 2.21 -6.73 -10.40
N SER A 63 3.10 -6.14 -11.21
CA SER A 63 3.17 -6.42 -12.66
C SER A 63 3.65 -7.83 -12.99
N LEU A 64 4.36 -8.49 -12.07
CA LEU A 64 4.82 -9.87 -12.22
C LEU A 64 3.70 -10.90 -11.95
N GLY A 65 2.64 -10.51 -11.23
CA GLY A 65 1.53 -11.39 -10.85
C GLY A 65 2.01 -12.64 -10.11
N GLU A 66 1.61 -13.82 -10.58
CA GLU A 66 1.99 -15.12 -10.00
C GLU A 66 3.51 -15.38 -9.96
N LYS A 67 4.31 -14.63 -10.72
CA LYS A 67 5.77 -14.73 -10.72
C LYS A 67 6.43 -13.93 -9.59
N SER A 68 5.68 -13.07 -8.91
CA SER A 68 6.18 -12.29 -7.79
C SER A 68 6.49 -13.20 -6.60
N MET A 69 7.64 -12.99 -5.95
CA MET A 69 7.93 -13.64 -4.66
C MET A 69 6.94 -13.23 -3.56
N TRP A 70 6.31 -12.06 -3.72
CA TRP A 70 5.31 -11.51 -2.80
C TRP A 70 3.88 -11.71 -3.29
N CYS A 71 3.65 -12.59 -4.29
CA CYS A 71 2.31 -12.84 -4.84
C CYS A 71 1.27 -13.16 -3.74
N ASP A 72 1.66 -13.89 -2.68
CA ASP A 72 0.78 -14.25 -1.57
C ASP A 72 0.30 -13.02 -0.78
N TYR A 73 1.19 -12.04 -0.63
CA TYR A 73 0.88 -10.76 0.02
C TYR A 73 0.18 -9.77 -0.91
N LEU A 74 0.36 -9.87 -2.23
CA LEU A 74 -0.10 -8.85 -3.19
C LEU A 74 -1.36 -9.23 -3.96
N CYS A 75 -1.47 -10.49 -4.38
CA CYS A 75 -2.40 -10.91 -5.43
C CYS A 75 -3.22 -12.17 -5.09
N LYS A 76 -2.90 -12.89 -4.01
CA LYS A 76 -3.69 -14.07 -3.66
C LYS A 76 -5.04 -13.67 -3.11
N GLN A 77 -6.08 -14.18 -3.77
CA GLN A 77 -7.44 -14.20 -3.29
C GLN A 77 -7.56 -15.22 -2.15
N PHE A 78 -7.87 -14.75 -0.94
CA PHE A 78 -8.16 -15.66 0.16
C PHE A 78 -9.59 -16.20 0.04
N THR A 79 -9.72 -17.51 -0.13
CA THR A 79 -11.01 -18.19 -0.03
C THR A 79 -11.43 -18.23 1.44
N CYS A 80 -12.41 -17.41 1.82
CA CYS A 80 -13.02 -17.48 3.14
C CYS A 80 -13.90 -18.74 3.24
N LEU A 81 -13.34 -19.82 3.82
CA LEU A 81 -14.00 -21.12 3.92
C LEU A 81 -15.26 -21.12 4.81
N LEU A 82 -15.51 -20.04 5.56
CA LEU A 82 -16.62 -19.96 6.51
C LEU A 82 -17.97 -19.64 5.89
N PHE A 83 -18.04 -19.15 4.63
CA PHE A 83 -19.33 -18.70 4.06
C PHE A 83 -19.69 -19.22 2.66
N LYS A 84 -18.88 -20.09 2.02
CA LYS A 84 -19.10 -20.50 0.59
C LYS A 84 -19.36 -19.31 -0.34
N LEU A 85 -18.88 -18.13 0.03
CA LEU A 85 -18.95 -16.93 -0.77
C LEU A 85 -17.58 -16.78 -1.42
N HIS A 86 -17.52 -16.94 -2.73
CA HIS A 86 -16.33 -16.63 -3.53
C HIS A 86 -16.13 -15.11 -3.48
N CYS A 87 -15.58 -14.60 -2.39
CA CYS A 87 -15.06 -13.25 -2.32
C CYS A 87 -13.59 -13.32 -2.72
N CYS A 88 -13.28 -12.75 -3.88
CA CYS A 88 -11.92 -12.47 -4.31
C CYS A 88 -11.33 -11.44 -3.35
N LEU A 89 -10.73 -11.89 -2.25
CA LEU A 89 -10.12 -11.01 -1.26
C LEU A 89 -8.62 -10.93 -1.55
N ASP A 90 -8.24 -9.92 -2.32
CA ASP A 90 -6.84 -9.53 -2.41
C ASP A 90 -6.37 -9.06 -1.03
N SER A 91 -5.20 -9.52 -0.60
CA SER A 91 -4.55 -9.13 0.66
C SER A 91 -4.39 -7.62 0.82
N LEU A 92 -4.18 -6.90 -0.28
CA LEU A 92 -4.13 -5.45 -0.32
C LEU A 92 -5.48 -4.86 -0.75
N PRO A 93 -5.96 -3.78 -0.10
CA PRO A 93 -7.12 -3.03 -0.57
C PRO A 93 -6.92 -2.52 -1.99
N THR A 94 -7.96 -2.65 -2.82
CA THR A 94 -7.99 -2.09 -4.19
C THR A 94 -8.16 -0.57 -4.21
N SER A 95 -8.64 0.01 -3.10
CA SER A 95 -8.77 1.45 -2.92
C SER A 95 -8.54 1.85 -1.47
N TYR A 96 -8.17 3.11 -1.26
CA TYR A 96 -7.93 3.70 0.05
C TYR A 96 -8.71 5.00 0.18
N THR A 97 -8.97 5.43 1.41
CA THR A 97 -9.65 6.68 1.72
C THR A 97 -8.69 7.87 1.87
N THR A 98 -7.54 7.82 1.19
CA THR A 98 -6.59 8.95 1.20
C THR A 98 -7.12 10.10 0.35
N VAL A 99 -6.59 11.31 0.58
CA VAL A 99 -7.01 12.52 -0.14
C VAL A 99 -6.91 12.41 -1.67
N MET A 100 -6.06 11.51 -2.17
CA MET A 100 -5.87 11.25 -3.60
C MET A 100 -7.12 10.63 -4.27
N TYR A 101 -8.02 10.02 -3.48
CA TYR A 101 -9.25 9.39 -3.97
C TYR A 101 -10.51 10.23 -3.69
N LEU A 102 -10.37 11.45 -3.16
CA LEU A 102 -11.49 12.35 -2.94
C LEU A 102 -11.94 12.99 -4.25
N SER A 103 -13.27 13.18 -4.40
CA SER A 103 -13.84 13.93 -5.51
C SER A 103 -13.54 15.43 -5.36
N ALA A 104 -13.72 16.18 -6.45
CA ALA A 104 -13.61 17.64 -6.40
C ALA A 104 -14.55 18.27 -5.35
N GLU A 105 -15.77 17.75 -5.23
CA GLU A 105 -16.76 18.18 -4.23
C GLU A 105 -16.27 17.92 -2.79
N HIS A 106 -15.69 16.74 -2.54
CA HIS A 106 -15.10 16.41 -1.23
C HIS A 106 -13.90 17.31 -0.90
N MET A 107 -13.10 17.68 -1.91
CA MET A 107 -11.97 18.60 -1.74
C MET A 107 -12.42 20.05 -1.49
N GLU A 108 -13.54 20.47 -2.08
CA GLU A 108 -14.12 21.80 -1.85
C GLU A 108 -14.56 21.99 -0.39
N LEU A 109 -15.11 20.94 0.24
CA LEU A 109 -15.43 20.95 1.67
C LEU A 109 -14.18 21.19 2.55
N LEU A 110 -12.99 20.83 2.06
CA LEU A 110 -11.73 21.04 2.78
C LEU A 110 -11.17 22.46 2.62
N SER A 111 -11.64 23.25 1.64
CA SER A 111 -11.05 24.53 1.23
C SER A 111 -10.95 25.60 2.33
N GLY A 112 -11.79 25.50 3.37
CA GLY A 112 -11.75 26.37 4.56
C GLY A 112 -10.84 25.88 5.69
N PHE A 113 -10.27 24.68 5.59
CA PHE A 113 -9.44 24.10 6.64
C PHE A 113 -7.95 24.33 6.36
N PRO A 114 -7.13 24.59 7.40
CA PRO A 114 -5.69 24.78 7.27
C PRO A 114 -4.95 23.63 6.54
N ILE A 115 -5.54 22.43 6.56
CA ILE A 115 -5.02 21.22 5.92
C ILE A 115 -5.08 21.29 4.39
N ALA A 116 -6.05 22.00 3.81
CA ALA A 116 -6.21 22.08 2.35
C ALA A 116 -5.07 22.87 1.67
N GLY A 117 -4.44 23.82 2.37
CA GLY A 117 -3.30 24.57 1.85
C GLY A 117 -2.02 23.74 1.64
N ARG A 118 -1.98 22.49 2.14
CA ARG A 118 -0.88 21.54 1.93
C ARG A 118 -1.10 20.61 0.74
N ILE A 119 -2.28 20.64 0.12
CA ILE A 119 -2.62 19.80 -1.04
C ILE A 119 -2.58 20.72 -2.27
N PRO A 120 -1.64 20.55 -3.20
CA PRO A 120 -1.59 21.38 -4.39
C PRO A 120 -2.86 21.15 -5.22
N CYS A 121 -3.69 22.19 -5.36
CA CYS A 121 -4.81 22.15 -6.30
C CYS A 121 -4.26 22.04 -7.73
N PRO A 122 -4.61 20.98 -8.49
CA PRO A 122 -4.08 20.78 -9.85
C PRO A 122 -4.50 21.89 -10.84
N ASN A 123 -5.49 22.73 -10.49
CA ASN A 123 -6.02 23.80 -11.34
C ASN A 123 -5.62 25.22 -10.92
N LYS A 124 -4.69 25.41 -9.96
CA LYS A 124 -4.11 26.75 -9.80
C LYS A 124 -3.05 26.94 -10.88
N GLN A 125 -3.44 27.66 -11.94
CA GLN A 125 -2.47 28.30 -12.85
C GLN A 125 -1.45 29.05 -12.00
N LEU A 126 -0.23 28.53 -11.97
CA LEU A 126 0.94 29.28 -11.56
C LEU A 126 1.19 30.26 -12.70
N TRP A 127 1.04 31.54 -12.37
CA TRP A 127 1.27 32.70 -13.23
C TRP A 127 2.54 32.56 -14.06
#